data_AF-A0A7C1IAM3-F1
#
_entry.id   AF-A0A7C1IAM3-F1
#
_cell.length_a   1.000
_cell.length_b   1.000
_cell.length_c   1.000
_cell.angle_alpha   90.00
_cell.angle_beta   90.00
_cell.angle_gamma   90.00
#
_symmetry.space_group_name_H-M   'P 1'
#
loop_
_entity.id
_entity.type
_entity.pdbx_description
1 polymer ?
#
loop_
_entity_poly.entity_id
_entity_poly.type
_entity_poly.pdbx_seq_one_letter_code
_entity_poly.pdbx_strand_id
1 'polypeptide(L)' 'DWERHRHYDLWLGVFEDMLERTDTSFGPWTIVEATSRGFMLDKVYRTLIAAMEARLAELNAVPPMITVAEAQGEDDYA' A
#
# COMPACT_ATOMS: atom_id res chain seq x y z
N ASP A 1 -22.21 -6.47 -0.30
CA ASP A 1 -21.30 -7.37 0.44
C ASP A 1 -21.65 -8.84 0.23
N TRP A 2 -22.81 -9.32 0.70
CA TRP A 2 -23.25 -10.71 0.52
C TRP A 2 -23.38 -11.20 -0.93
N GLU A 3 -23.83 -10.35 -1.85
CA GLU A 3 -23.90 -10.70 -3.27
C GLU A 3 -22.51 -10.93 -3.88
N ARG A 4 -21.53 -10.10 -3.51
CA ARG A 4 -20.14 -10.25 -3.93
C ARG A 4 -19.52 -11.54 -3.36
N HIS A 5 -19.85 -11.88 -2.12
CA HIS A 5 -19.45 -13.16 -1.52
C HIS A 5 -20.06 -14.37 -2.23
N ARG A 6 -21.34 -14.32 -2.63
CA ARG A 6 -21.99 -15.40 -3.39
C ARG A 6 -21.36 -15.62 -4.77
N HIS A 7 -20.74 -14.59 -5.33
CA HIS A 7 -20.08 -14.64 -6.64
C HIS A 7 -18.56 -14.50 -6.52
N TYR A 8 -17.97 -14.99 -5.42
CA TYR A 8 -16.53 -14.86 -5.16
C TYR A 8 -15.68 -15.31 -6.35
N ASP A 9 -15.97 -16.48 -6.92
CA ASP A 9 -15.20 -17.05 -8.03
C ASP A 9 -15.23 -16.17 -9.29
N LEU A 10 -16.36 -15.52 -9.57
CA LEU A 10 -16.47 -14.57 -10.69
C LEU A 10 -15.59 -13.35 -10.44
N TRP A 11 -15.65 -12.78 -9.23
CA TRP A 11 -14.87 -11.60 -8.89
C TRP A 11 -13.38 -11.90 -8.81
N LEU A 12 -12.99 -13.10 -8.38
CA LEU A 12 -11.61 -13.55 -8.38
C LEU A 12 -10.99 -13.44 -9.79
N GLY A 13 -11.64 -14.01 -10.80
CA GLY A 13 -11.16 -13.92 -12.19
C GLY A 13 -11.10 -12.49 -12.72
N VAL A 14 -12.10 -11.65 -12.37
CA VAL A 14 -12.08 -10.23 -12.75
C VAL A 14 -10.89 -9.49 -12.11
N PHE A 15 -10.53 -9.81 -10.87
CA PHE A 15 -9.37 -9.20 -10.21
C PHE A 15 -8.05 -9.72 -10.78
N GLU A 16 -7.95 -11.02 -11.10
CA GLU A 16 -6.77 -11.58 -11.80
C GLU A 16 -6.53 -10.88 -13.14
N ASP A 17 -7.55 -10.77 -13.99
CA ASP A 17 -7.49 -10.06 -15.27
C ASP A 17 -7.10 -8.59 -15.09
N MET A 18 -7.62 -7.93 -14.05
CA MET A 18 -7.34 -6.53 -13.76
C MET A 18 -5.89 -6.33 -13.31
N LEU A 19 -5.38 -7.19 -12.42
CA LEU A 19 -3.99 -7.15 -11.97
C LEU A 19 -3.04 -7.38 -13.15
N GLU A 20 -3.27 -8.41 -13.97
CA GLU A 20 -2.41 -8.70 -15.12
C GLU A 20 -2.36 -7.53 -16.12
N ARG A 21 -3.52 -6.89 -16.38
CA ARG A 21 -3.61 -5.82 -17.39
C ARG A 21 -3.15 -4.45 -16.92
N THR A 22 -3.09 -4.23 -15.60
CA THR A 22 -2.78 -2.91 -15.03
C THR A 22 -1.51 -2.89 -14.20
N ASP A 23 -0.83 -4.03 -14.04
CA ASP A 23 0.51 -4.09 -13.46
C ASP A 23 1.52 -3.50 -14.44
N THR A 24 1.93 -2.26 -14.17
CA THR A 24 2.83 -1.48 -15.05
C THR A 24 4.10 -1.10 -14.31
N SER A 25 5.18 -0.85 -15.06
CA SER A 25 6.48 -0.48 -14.46
C SER A 25 6.45 0.80 -13.62
N PHE A 26 5.56 1.75 -13.95
CA PHE A 26 5.42 3.01 -13.20
C PHE A 26 4.40 2.90 -12.05
N GLY A 27 3.60 1.83 -12.01
CA GLY A 27 2.56 1.63 -11.02
C GLY A 27 2.32 0.13 -10.79
N PRO A 28 3.25 -0.55 -10.10
CA PRO A 28 3.13 -1.98 -9.85
C PRO A 28 2.11 -2.27 -8.75
N TRP A 29 1.38 -3.36 -8.86
CA TRP A 29 0.49 -3.85 -7.81
C TRP A 29 1.27 -4.63 -6.74
N THR A 30 0.97 -4.38 -5.47
CA THR A 30 1.51 -5.15 -4.35
C THR A 30 0.41 -5.99 -3.70
N ILE A 31 0.57 -7.32 -3.71
CA ILE A 31 -0.34 -8.23 -3.03
C ILE A 31 -0.05 -8.23 -1.52
N VAL A 32 -1.07 -7.98 -0.70
CA VAL A 32 -0.97 -7.94 0.77
C VAL A 32 -1.86 -9.00 1.38
N GLU A 33 -1.28 -9.92 2.17
CA GLU A 33 -1.99 -10.98 2.85
C GLU A 33 -2.71 -10.42 4.09
N ALA A 34 -3.98 -10.03 3.90
CA ALA A 34 -4.76 -9.33 4.91
C ALA A 34 -5.44 -10.23 5.96
N THR A 35 -4.98 -11.46 6.14
CA THR A 35 -5.56 -12.41 7.12
C THR A 35 -5.30 -11.99 8.58
N SER A 36 -4.21 -11.25 8.83
CA SER A 36 -3.89 -10.64 10.12
C SER A 36 -3.69 -9.14 9.97
N ARG A 37 -4.41 -8.34 10.76
CA ARG A 37 -4.34 -6.87 10.71
C ARG A 37 -2.93 -6.35 10.99
N GLY A 38 -2.22 -6.93 11.96
CA GLY A 38 -0.88 -6.47 12.33
C GLY A 38 0.12 -6.66 11.19
N PHE A 39 0.11 -7.84 10.57
CA PHE A 39 0.97 -8.15 9.42
C PHE A 39 0.61 -7.30 8.20
N MET A 40 -0.69 -7.16 7.92
CA MET A 40 -1.19 -6.33 6.81
C MET A 40 -0.68 -4.90 6.90
N LEU A 41 -0.81 -4.28 8.09
CA LEU A 41 -0.35 -2.90 8.30
C LEU A 41 1.18 -2.81 8.15
N ASP A 42 1.94 -3.71 8.77
CA ASP A 42 3.40 -3.72 8.65
C ASP A 42 3.85 -3.83 7.18
N LYS A 43 3.25 -4.74 6.39
CA LYS A 43 3.57 -4.89 4.97
C LYS A 43 3.22 -3.64 4.17
N VAL A 44 2.04 -3.04 4.39
CA VAL A 44 1.63 -1.81 3.70
C VAL A 44 2.60 -0.66 3.98
N TYR A 45 2.93 -0.41 5.26
CA TYR A 45 3.84 0.68 5.61
C TYR A 45 5.24 0.44 5.07
N ARG A 46 5.77 -0.78 5.14
CA ARG A 46 7.08 -1.13 4.56
C ARG A 46 7.12 -0.91 3.05
N THR A 47 6.08 -1.33 2.33
CA THR A 47 5.99 -1.12 0.88
C THR A 47 5.97 0.36 0.54
N LEU A 48 5.20 1.17 1.28
CA LEU A 48 5.14 2.62 1.07
C LEU A 48 6.49 3.29 1.33
N ILE A 49 7.10 3.00 2.48
CA ILE A 49 8.40 3.54 2.87
C ILE A 49 9.46 3.17 1.84
N ALA A 50 9.54 1.89 1.45
CA ALA A 50 10.51 1.42 0.46
C ALA A 50 10.33 2.10 -0.91
N ALA A 51 9.10 2.30 -1.36
CA ALA A 51 8.82 3.01 -2.61
C ALA A 51 9.27 4.48 -2.55
N MET A 52 9.00 5.16 -1.43
CA MET A 52 9.44 6.54 -1.20
C MET A 52 10.96 6.65 -1.11
N GLU A 53 11.62 5.77 -0.35
CA GLU A 53 13.07 5.71 -0.21
C GLU A 53 13.75 5.45 -1.55
N ALA A 54 13.25 4.50 -2.34
CA ALA A 54 13.76 4.22 -3.68
C ALA A 54 13.68 5.46 -4.57
N ARG A 55 12.54 6.17 -4.55
CA ARG A 55 12.35 7.39 -5.34
C ARG A 55 13.26 8.54 -4.88
N LEU A 56 13.43 8.73 -3.58
CA LEU A 56 14.34 9.74 -3.04
C LEU A 56 15.80 9.44 -3.39
N ALA A 57 16.20 8.16 -3.35
CA ALA A 57 17.53 7.73 -3.76
C ALA A 57 17.79 8.02 -5.24
N GLU A 58 16.83 7.78 -6.14
CA GLU A 58 16.94 8.16 -7.56
C GLU A 58 17.13 9.66 -7.76
N LEU A 59 16.52 10.49 -6.91
CA LEU A 59 16.60 11.95 -6.96
C LEU A 59 17.84 12.51 -6.24
N ASN A 60 18.67 11.67 -5.62
CA ASN A 60 19.72 12.06 -4.67
C ASN A 60 19.21 13.03 -3.59
N ALA A 61 17.94 12.92 -3.22
CA ALA A 61 17.31 13.76 -2.22
C ALA A 61 17.46 13.10 -0.85
N VAL A 62 17.96 13.84 0.13
CA VAL A 62 17.94 13.39 1.52
C VAL A 62 16.54 13.67 2.06
N PRO A 63 15.81 12.67 2.58
CA PRO A 63 14.53 12.92 3.23
C PRO A 63 14.72 13.96 4.33
N PRO A 64 13.81 14.94 4.46
CA PRO A 64 13.88 15.88 5.57
C PRO A 64 13.82 15.07 6.88
N MET A 65 14.77 15.32 7.80
CA MET A 65 14.70 14.75 9.14
C MET A 65 13.47 15.35 9.84
N ILE A 66 12.39 14.57 9.89
CA ILE A 66 11.24 14.93 10.72
C ILE A 66 11.65 14.71 12.17
N THR A 67 11.69 15.79 12.94
CA THR A 67 11.93 15.67 14.38
C THR A 67 10.63 15.23 15.04
N VAL A 68 10.71 14.32 16.01
CA VAL A 68 9.52 13.81 16.75
C VAL A 68 8.69 14.94 17.39
N ALA A 69 9.27 16.13 17.58
CA ALA A 69 8.58 17.32 18.06
C ALA A 69 7.52 17.86 17.08
N GLU A 70 7.69 17.65 15.77
CA GLU A 70 6.75 18.12 14.73
C GLU A 70 5.58 17.14 14.51
N ALA A 71 5.77 15.87 14.86
CA ALA A 71 4.74 14.83 14.71
C ALA A 71 3.64 14.88 15.79
N GLN A 72 3.87 15.58 16.91
CA GLN A 72 2.88 15.72 18.00
C GLN A 72 1.86 16.84 17.77
N GLY A 73 1.79 17.37 16.55
CA GLY A 73 1.02 18.56 16.22
C GLY A 73 -0.30 18.34 15.49
N GLU A 74 -0.87 17.13 15.40
CA GLU A 74 -2.20 16.97 14.75
C GLU A 74 -2.85 15.61 15.02
N ASP A 75 -2.95 15.20 16.29
CA ASP A 75 -3.81 14.08 16.68
C ASP A 75 -5.21 14.61 17.06
N ASP A 76 -5.95 15.13 16.08
CA ASP A 76 -7.40 15.37 16.16
C ASP A 76 -8.11 14.49 15.13
N TYR A 77 -8.23 13.20 15.45
CA TYR A 77 -9.09 12.27 14.73
C TYR A 77 -10.15 11.76 15.72
N ALA A 78 -11.21 12.56 15.87
CA ALA A 78 -12.49 12.15 16.46
C ALA A 78 -13.30 11.28 15.48
#